data_AF-A0A957SNZ8-F1
#
_entry.id   AF-A0A957SNZ8-F1
#
_cell.length_a   1.000
_cell.length_b   1.000
_cell.length_c   1.000
_cell.angle_alpha   90.00
_cell.angle_beta   90.00
_cell.angle_gamma   90.00
#
_symmetry.space_group_name_H-M   'P 1'
#
loop_
_entity.id
_entity.type
_entity.pdbx_description
1 polymer ?
#
loop_
_entity_poly.entity_id
_entity_poly.type
_entity_poly.pdbx_seq_one_letter_code
_entity_poly.pdbx_strand_id
1 'polypeptide(L)'
;VRTPDETVGDLYAQTSCNAVGARSLLQMMDEFNLESIDPLADEIISRSERAMRDGIRQLPNGRYSHEVWSDGFEEPIRICVTVTIADADIYIDFAGSSPQSSRGINVVMNYTHGYASFAMKAAVSPEVPHNEGAFRPVHVTAPAGSILNCKEPAAVASRHLIGHFLPSAIFGALAPALPGKLMAGSADPIWLNIYRGMWPQTGKPSQVTVFLVGGTGGRAVKDGLNTTGFPSGVAGVPAEVIETLAPVVQMQRTLRTDSGGAGQFRGGLGQATQMRSRGADQWSVSPMVDRTQFVAQGLEGGQPGALGEFKINGESRQPKMVYWMEPDTTVDLNPPGGGGYGAPCQRDPQAVLADVVDGYVSIEGAARDYGVVIRFTGELDSLVRLPEHYAVDAAATQELRSTFE
;
A
#
# COMPACT_ATOMS: atom_id res chain seq x y z
N VAL A 1 16.22 -12.84 -20.83
CA VAL A 1 15.58 -12.74 -19.49
C VAL A 1 16.08 -13.89 -18.63
N ARG A 2 16.16 -13.74 -17.29
CA ARG A 2 16.74 -14.76 -16.39
C ARG A 2 15.82 -15.97 -16.15
N THR A 3 14.50 -15.78 -16.28
CA THR A 3 13.47 -16.83 -16.16
C THR A 3 12.69 -16.96 -17.47
N PRO A 4 13.26 -17.62 -18.51
CA PRO A 4 12.67 -17.64 -19.85
C PRO A 4 11.31 -18.33 -19.91
N ASP A 5 11.13 -19.44 -19.19
CA ASP A 5 9.89 -20.22 -19.21
C ASP A 5 8.71 -19.43 -18.60
N GLU A 6 8.94 -18.75 -17.47
CA GLU A 6 7.97 -17.84 -16.85
C GLU A 6 7.60 -16.70 -17.81
N THR A 7 8.61 -16.09 -18.44
CA THR A 7 8.40 -14.99 -19.39
C THR A 7 7.54 -15.42 -20.57
N VAL A 8 7.79 -16.61 -21.13
CA VAL A 8 6.98 -17.17 -22.21
C VAL A 8 5.57 -17.51 -21.72
N GLY A 9 5.44 -18.06 -20.51
CA GLY A 9 4.16 -18.30 -19.86
C GLY A 9 3.30 -17.04 -19.76
N ASP A 10 3.88 -15.92 -19.33
CA ASP A 10 3.20 -14.63 -19.25
C ASP A 10 2.72 -14.14 -20.63
N LEU A 11 3.53 -14.30 -21.67
CA LEU A 11 3.14 -13.95 -23.05
C LEU A 11 1.98 -14.81 -23.55
N TYR A 12 1.99 -16.11 -23.25
CA TYR A 12 0.88 -17.00 -23.59
C TYR A 12 -0.39 -16.65 -22.81
N ALA A 13 -0.28 -16.32 -21.52
CA ALA A 13 -1.41 -15.88 -20.73
C ALA A 13 -2.05 -14.60 -21.29
N GLN A 14 -1.23 -13.59 -21.61
CA GLN A 14 -1.68 -12.34 -22.24
C GLN A 14 -2.35 -12.58 -23.60
N THR A 15 -1.77 -13.44 -24.43
CA THR A 15 -2.34 -13.79 -25.75
C THR A 15 -3.68 -14.51 -25.59
N SER A 16 -3.75 -15.46 -24.65
CA SER A 16 -4.94 -16.29 -24.42
C SER A 16 -6.10 -15.48 -23.83
N CYS A 17 -5.84 -14.59 -22.87
CA CYS A 17 -6.89 -13.74 -22.30
C CYS A 17 -7.45 -12.76 -23.34
N ASN A 18 -6.59 -12.15 -24.17
CA ASN A 18 -7.04 -11.29 -25.27
C ASN A 18 -7.88 -12.07 -26.29
N ALA A 19 -7.51 -13.31 -26.60
CA ALA A 19 -8.28 -14.16 -27.50
C ALA A 19 -9.67 -14.51 -26.92
N VAL A 20 -9.78 -14.75 -25.60
CA VAL A 20 -11.08 -14.94 -24.93
C VAL A 20 -11.91 -13.66 -25.01
N GLY A 21 -11.32 -12.51 -24.68
CA GLY A 21 -12.00 -11.21 -24.73
C GLY A 21 -12.51 -10.88 -26.14
N ALA A 22 -11.71 -11.12 -27.16
CA ALA A 22 -12.10 -10.93 -28.56
C ALA A 22 -13.28 -11.81 -28.96
N ARG A 23 -13.30 -13.09 -28.57
CA ARG A 23 -14.43 -13.98 -28.85
C ARG A 23 -15.71 -13.52 -28.16
N SER A 24 -15.64 -13.14 -26.89
CA SER A 24 -16.81 -12.63 -26.16
C SER A 24 -17.34 -11.33 -26.75
N LEU A 25 -16.44 -10.45 -27.21
CA LEU A 25 -16.83 -9.22 -27.92
C LEU A 25 -17.58 -9.53 -29.21
N LEU A 26 -17.03 -10.41 -30.04
CA LEU A 26 -17.66 -10.81 -31.32
C LEU A 26 -19.00 -11.50 -31.09
N GLN A 27 -19.10 -12.40 -30.11
CA GLN A 27 -20.36 -13.06 -29.75
C GLN A 27 -21.45 -12.04 -29.37
N MET A 28 -21.10 -11.02 -28.57
CA MET A 28 -22.02 -9.94 -28.22
C MET A 28 -22.42 -9.12 -29.45
N MET A 29 -21.47 -8.80 -30.33
CA MET A 29 -21.78 -8.07 -31.58
C MET A 29 -22.73 -8.87 -32.47
N ASP A 30 -22.54 -10.18 -32.61
CA ASP A 30 -23.42 -11.06 -33.38
C ASP A 30 -24.82 -11.14 -32.75
N GLU A 31 -24.91 -11.32 -31.43
CA GLU A 31 -26.19 -11.41 -30.69
C GLU A 31 -27.05 -10.16 -30.86
N PHE A 32 -26.43 -8.98 -30.80
CA PHE A 32 -27.12 -7.70 -30.91
C PHE A 32 -27.12 -7.11 -32.33
N ASN A 33 -26.60 -7.85 -33.32
CA ASN A 33 -26.47 -7.41 -34.73
C ASN A 33 -25.74 -6.05 -34.87
N LEU A 34 -24.60 -5.91 -34.21
CA LEU A 34 -23.76 -4.70 -34.25
C LEU A 34 -22.67 -4.84 -35.31
N GLU A 35 -22.61 -3.91 -36.26
CA GLU A 35 -21.51 -3.82 -37.24
C GLU A 35 -20.30 -3.04 -36.70
N SER A 36 -20.50 -2.18 -35.70
CA SER A 36 -19.46 -1.44 -34.99
C SER A 36 -19.84 -1.25 -33.53
N ILE A 37 -18.82 -1.17 -32.67
CA ILE A 37 -18.97 -0.83 -31.25
C ILE A 37 -18.79 0.66 -30.97
N ASP A 38 -18.37 1.46 -31.95
CA ASP A 38 -18.04 2.88 -31.74
C ASP A 38 -19.21 3.65 -31.11
N PRO A 39 -20.47 3.54 -31.59
CA PRO A 39 -21.59 4.27 -30.98
C PRO A 39 -21.85 3.87 -29.52
N LEU A 40 -21.66 2.59 -29.19
CA LEU A 40 -21.81 2.08 -27.82
C LEU A 40 -20.66 2.55 -26.94
N ALA A 41 -19.43 2.49 -27.44
CA ALA A 41 -18.24 2.97 -26.75
C ALA A 41 -18.32 4.47 -26.47
N ASP A 42 -18.73 5.28 -27.46
CA ASP A 42 -18.92 6.72 -27.32
C ASP A 42 -19.95 7.06 -26.26
N GLU A 43 -21.08 6.34 -26.21
CA GLU A 43 -22.10 6.56 -25.19
C GLU A 43 -21.60 6.16 -23.79
N ILE A 44 -20.90 5.03 -23.65
CA ILE A 44 -20.32 4.59 -22.37
C ILE A 44 -19.27 5.60 -21.87
N ILE A 45 -18.36 6.03 -22.74
CA ILE A 45 -17.31 7.00 -22.42
C ILE A 45 -17.94 8.35 -22.06
N SER A 46 -18.90 8.83 -22.85
CA SER A 46 -19.57 10.11 -22.60
C SER A 46 -20.37 10.10 -21.30
N ARG A 47 -21.00 8.97 -20.95
CA ARG A 47 -21.68 8.80 -19.64
C ARG A 47 -20.69 8.86 -18.49
N SER A 48 -19.58 8.15 -18.59
CA SER A 48 -18.53 8.18 -17.56
C SER A 48 -17.94 9.58 -17.39
N GLU A 49 -17.72 10.31 -18.49
CA GLU A 49 -17.25 11.69 -18.44
C GLU A 49 -18.24 12.61 -17.72
N ARG A 50 -19.52 12.57 -18.11
CA ARG A 50 -20.57 13.36 -17.44
C ARG A 50 -20.64 13.05 -15.94
N ALA A 51 -20.67 11.77 -15.59
CA ALA A 51 -20.76 11.34 -14.20
C ALA A 51 -19.54 11.78 -13.36
N MET A 52 -18.32 11.66 -13.92
CA MET A 52 -17.12 12.14 -13.23
C MET A 52 -17.15 13.66 -13.05
N ARG A 53 -17.50 14.42 -14.10
CA ARG A 53 -17.63 15.89 -14.04
C ARG A 53 -18.69 16.32 -13.03
N ASP A 54 -19.80 15.62 -12.93
CA ASP A 54 -20.85 15.87 -11.92
C ASP A 54 -20.34 15.61 -10.50
N GLY A 55 -19.53 14.57 -10.29
CA GLY A 55 -18.85 14.32 -9.02
C GLY A 55 -17.87 15.43 -8.65
N ILE A 56 -17.09 15.93 -9.61
CA ILE A 56 -16.13 17.03 -9.41
C ILE A 56 -16.84 18.33 -9.02
N ARG A 57 -17.97 18.67 -9.66
CA ARG A 57 -18.75 19.89 -9.35
C ARG A 57 -19.28 19.97 -7.92
N GLN A 58 -19.35 18.84 -7.22
CA GLN A 58 -19.79 18.79 -5.82
C GLN A 58 -18.67 19.17 -4.84
N LEU A 59 -17.43 19.28 -5.33
CA LEU A 59 -16.29 19.64 -4.52
C LEU A 59 -16.12 21.16 -4.48
N PRO A 60 -15.59 21.71 -3.38
CA PRO A 60 -15.21 23.11 -3.35
C PRO A 60 -14.10 23.40 -4.37
N ASN A 61 -14.33 24.39 -5.24
CA ASN A 61 -13.26 24.95 -6.08
C ASN A 61 -12.16 25.49 -5.18
N GLY A 62 -10.90 25.25 -5.57
CA GLY A 62 -9.77 25.66 -4.75
C GLY A 62 -8.47 24.99 -5.15
N ARG A 63 -7.40 25.38 -4.45
CA ARG A 63 -6.06 24.83 -4.59
C ARG A 63 -5.66 24.19 -3.28
N TYR A 64 -5.32 22.91 -3.33
CA TYR A 64 -4.98 22.12 -2.17
C TYR A 64 -3.62 21.46 -2.37
N SER A 65 -2.73 21.56 -1.40
CA SER A 65 -1.36 21.07 -1.52
C SER A 65 -1.01 20.13 -0.38
N HIS A 66 -0.20 19.13 -0.69
CA HIS A 66 0.32 18.20 0.29
C HIS A 66 1.68 17.66 -0.17
N GLU A 67 2.40 17.06 0.76
CA GLU A 67 3.66 16.37 0.46
C GLU A 67 3.79 15.09 1.27
N VAL A 68 4.47 14.13 0.67
CA VAL A 68 4.89 12.90 1.35
C VAL A 68 6.36 12.63 1.06
N TRP A 69 6.97 11.82 1.91
CA TRP A 69 8.39 11.52 1.86
C TRP A 69 8.59 10.01 1.72
N SER A 70 9.41 9.62 0.74
CA SER A 70 9.99 8.28 0.63
C SER A 70 11.40 8.32 1.21
N ASP A 71 11.84 7.20 1.79
CA ASP A 71 13.19 7.04 2.31
C ASP A 71 14.27 7.27 1.23
N GLY A 72 13.92 7.08 -0.06
CA GLY A 72 14.86 7.17 -1.17
C GLY A 72 15.95 6.08 -1.13
N PHE A 73 17.10 6.35 -1.74
CA PHE A 73 18.29 5.49 -1.67
C PHE A 73 19.35 6.11 -0.77
N GLU A 74 20.04 7.13 -1.27
CA GLU A 74 21.07 7.86 -0.54
C GLU A 74 20.45 9.05 0.23
N GLU A 75 19.42 9.67 -0.35
CA GLU A 75 18.72 10.83 0.23
C GLU A 75 17.20 10.62 0.13
N PRO A 76 16.42 11.16 1.09
CA PRO A 76 14.96 11.15 1.02
C PRO A 76 14.40 11.79 -0.24
N ILE A 77 13.31 11.22 -0.75
CA ILE A 77 12.60 11.73 -1.92
C ILE A 77 11.33 12.44 -1.47
N ARG A 78 11.24 13.73 -1.79
CA ARG A 78 10.05 14.54 -1.58
C ARG A 78 9.09 14.40 -2.76
N ILE A 79 7.84 14.11 -2.47
CA ILE A 79 6.76 14.02 -3.45
C ILE A 79 5.74 15.10 -3.10
N CYS A 80 5.74 16.18 -3.87
CA CYS A 80 4.83 17.31 -3.70
C CYS A 80 3.68 17.18 -4.68
N VAL A 81 2.46 17.51 -4.22
CA VAL A 81 1.30 17.60 -5.11
C VAL A 81 0.48 18.85 -4.79
N THR A 82 0.01 19.49 -5.84
CA THR A 82 -1.03 20.50 -5.79
C THR A 82 -2.20 20.03 -6.63
N VAL A 83 -3.37 19.89 -6.01
CA VAL A 83 -4.63 19.60 -6.69
C VAL A 83 -5.44 20.88 -6.78
N THR A 84 -5.77 21.31 -8.00
CA THR A 84 -6.65 22.44 -8.27
C THR A 84 -7.98 21.93 -8.80
N ILE A 85 -9.06 22.22 -8.10
CA ILE A 85 -10.43 21.94 -8.53
C ILE A 85 -10.99 23.23 -9.13
N ALA A 86 -11.40 23.16 -10.39
CA ALA A 86 -11.97 24.28 -11.12
C ALA A 86 -13.20 23.81 -11.92
N ASP A 87 -14.38 24.08 -11.35
CA ASP A 87 -15.69 23.74 -11.87
C ASP A 87 -15.90 22.24 -12.08
N ALA A 88 -15.59 21.73 -13.27
CA ALA A 88 -15.78 20.34 -13.66
C ALA A 88 -14.47 19.64 -14.04
N ASP A 89 -13.33 20.29 -13.82
CA ASP A 89 -11.99 19.80 -14.14
C ASP A 89 -11.09 19.83 -12.90
N ILE A 90 -10.14 18.90 -12.86
CA ILE A 90 -9.14 18.77 -11.81
C ILE A 90 -7.75 18.78 -12.43
N TYR A 91 -6.87 19.60 -11.88
CA TYR A 91 -5.48 19.72 -12.29
C TYR A 91 -4.56 19.26 -11.16
N ILE A 92 -3.79 18.21 -11.40
CA ILE A 92 -2.87 17.60 -10.44
C ILE A 92 -1.45 17.91 -10.90
N ASP A 93 -0.79 18.82 -10.19
CA ASP A 93 0.58 19.26 -10.50
C ASP A 93 1.57 18.77 -9.44
N PHE A 94 2.61 18.07 -9.88
CA PHE A 94 3.67 17.54 -9.04
C PHE A 94 4.92 18.43 -8.98
N ALA A 95 4.82 19.69 -9.42
CA ALA A 95 5.88 20.68 -9.24
C ALA A 95 6.36 20.78 -7.78
N GLY A 96 7.69 20.82 -7.60
CA GLY A 96 8.34 20.82 -6.29
C GLY A 96 8.74 19.43 -5.78
N SER A 97 8.38 18.35 -6.48
CA SER A 97 8.91 17.01 -6.21
C SER A 97 10.42 16.93 -6.52
N SER A 98 11.13 16.02 -5.86
CA SER A 98 12.57 15.84 -6.03
C SER A 98 12.99 15.61 -7.50
N PRO A 99 14.23 15.95 -7.88
CA PRO A 99 14.78 15.59 -9.19
C PRO A 99 14.84 14.07 -9.37
N GLN A 100 14.96 13.62 -10.62
CA GLN A 100 15.17 12.21 -10.92
C GLN A 100 16.42 11.66 -10.20
N SER A 101 16.33 10.43 -9.71
CA SER A 101 17.41 9.70 -9.06
C SER A 101 18.38 9.09 -10.08
N SER A 102 19.65 8.94 -9.69
CA SER A 102 20.63 8.12 -10.42
C SER A 102 20.34 6.61 -10.31
N ARG A 103 19.39 6.20 -9.45
CA ARG A 103 18.99 4.82 -9.19
C ARG A 103 17.69 4.44 -9.91
N GLY A 104 17.34 3.16 -9.86
CA GLY A 104 16.24 2.56 -10.63
C GLY A 104 14.80 2.89 -10.17
N ILE A 105 14.58 3.92 -9.36
CA ILE A 105 13.26 4.25 -8.78
C ILE A 105 12.47 5.32 -9.52
N ASN A 106 13.02 5.85 -10.61
CA ASN A 106 12.37 6.92 -11.36
C ASN A 106 11.04 6.48 -11.98
N VAL A 107 10.13 7.45 -12.11
CA VAL A 107 8.80 7.25 -12.68
C VAL A 107 8.65 8.05 -13.97
N VAL A 108 8.04 7.43 -14.97
CA VAL A 108 7.67 8.03 -16.25
C VAL A 108 6.27 8.63 -16.18
N MET A 109 6.02 9.68 -16.98
CA MET A 109 4.80 10.48 -16.89
C MET A 109 3.50 9.66 -17.04
N ASN A 110 3.47 8.63 -17.88
CA ASN A 110 2.28 7.77 -18.03
C ASN A 110 1.94 7.00 -16.75
N TYR A 111 2.94 6.56 -15.99
CA TYR A 111 2.75 5.91 -14.70
C TYR A 111 2.24 6.91 -13.66
N THR A 112 2.82 8.12 -13.62
CA THR A 112 2.36 9.23 -12.77
C THR A 112 0.90 9.57 -13.07
N HIS A 113 0.54 9.71 -14.34
CA HIS A 113 -0.82 9.95 -14.80
C HIS A 113 -1.77 8.84 -14.34
N GLY A 114 -1.39 7.57 -14.51
CA GLY A 114 -2.20 6.42 -14.12
C GLY A 114 -2.55 6.40 -12.63
N TYR A 115 -1.55 6.52 -11.75
CA TYR A 115 -1.79 6.49 -10.29
C TYR A 115 -2.46 7.76 -9.78
N ALA A 116 -2.21 8.92 -10.40
CA ALA A 116 -2.92 10.14 -10.06
C ALA A 116 -4.41 10.07 -10.46
N SER A 117 -4.70 9.55 -11.66
CA SER A 117 -6.07 9.35 -12.14
C SER A 117 -6.83 8.32 -11.31
N PHE A 118 -6.17 7.23 -10.92
CA PHE A 118 -6.71 6.24 -10.00
C PHE A 118 -7.11 6.87 -8.66
N ALA A 119 -6.19 7.62 -8.03
CA ALA A 119 -6.44 8.28 -6.76
C ALA A 119 -7.63 9.24 -6.87
N MET A 120 -7.64 10.05 -7.92
CA MET A 120 -8.70 11.01 -8.19
C MET A 120 -10.06 10.32 -8.29
N LYS A 121 -10.18 9.30 -9.14
CA LYS A 121 -11.41 8.52 -9.28
C LYS A 121 -11.85 7.89 -7.96
N ALA A 122 -10.92 7.28 -7.22
CA ALA A 122 -11.21 6.64 -5.94
C ALA A 122 -11.73 7.64 -4.89
N ALA A 123 -11.20 8.87 -4.88
CA ALA A 123 -11.61 9.92 -3.96
C ALA A 123 -13.01 10.47 -4.25
N VAL A 124 -13.37 10.64 -5.52
CA VAL A 124 -14.54 11.46 -5.91
C VAL A 124 -15.68 10.66 -6.51
N SER A 125 -15.40 9.59 -7.25
CA SER A 125 -16.43 8.82 -7.93
C SER A 125 -15.99 7.37 -8.14
N PRO A 126 -15.86 6.58 -7.05
CA PRO A 126 -15.43 5.19 -7.13
C PRO A 126 -16.39 4.33 -7.97
N GLU A 127 -17.67 4.66 -7.99
CA GLU A 127 -18.72 3.93 -8.72
C GLU A 127 -18.75 4.20 -10.23
N VAL A 128 -18.12 5.27 -10.71
CA VAL A 128 -18.08 5.58 -12.15
C VAL A 128 -17.26 4.49 -12.87
N PRO A 129 -17.70 3.97 -14.03
CA PRO A 129 -16.94 2.96 -14.77
C PRO A 129 -15.53 3.44 -15.12
N HIS A 130 -14.55 2.53 -15.04
CA HIS A 130 -13.15 2.83 -15.33
C HIS A 130 -12.90 2.82 -16.84
N ASN A 131 -12.97 3.99 -17.47
CA ASN A 131 -12.66 4.19 -18.89
C ASN A 131 -12.15 5.63 -19.13
N GLU A 132 -11.73 5.92 -20.36
CA GLU A 132 -11.20 7.23 -20.78
C GLU A 132 -12.08 8.41 -20.37
N GLY A 133 -13.40 8.26 -20.41
CA GLY A 133 -14.33 9.34 -20.04
C GLY A 133 -14.16 9.80 -18.60
N ALA A 134 -13.89 8.87 -17.68
CA ALA A 134 -13.64 9.19 -16.28
C ALA A 134 -12.30 9.94 -16.05
N PHE A 135 -11.39 9.94 -17.04
CA PHE A 135 -10.08 10.58 -16.93
C PHE A 135 -9.96 11.88 -17.73
N ARG A 136 -10.82 12.11 -18.73
CA ARG A 136 -10.89 13.37 -19.48
C ARG A 136 -10.93 14.65 -18.62
N PRO A 137 -11.62 14.71 -17.46
CA PRO A 137 -11.59 15.90 -16.61
C PRO A 137 -10.37 15.98 -15.67
N VAL A 138 -9.44 15.02 -15.73
CA VAL A 138 -8.28 14.92 -14.84
C VAL A 138 -7.01 15.21 -15.62
N HIS A 139 -6.39 16.33 -15.33
CA HIS A 139 -5.18 16.81 -16.00
C HIS A 139 -3.99 16.62 -15.07
N VAL A 140 -2.94 15.91 -15.50
CA VAL A 140 -1.78 15.59 -14.64
C VAL A 140 -0.50 16.17 -15.24
N THR A 141 0.29 16.87 -14.42
CA THR A 141 1.59 17.44 -14.83
C THR A 141 2.68 17.13 -13.81
N ALA A 142 3.91 16.97 -14.31
CA ALA A 142 5.11 16.89 -13.47
C ALA A 142 6.31 17.48 -14.25
N PRO A 143 7.22 18.22 -13.60
CA PRO A 143 8.37 18.81 -14.28
C PRO A 143 9.24 17.74 -14.95
N ALA A 144 9.61 17.95 -16.21
CA ALA A 144 10.46 17.02 -16.94
C ALA A 144 11.87 16.97 -16.31
N GLY A 145 12.34 15.78 -15.94
CA GLY A 145 13.55 15.56 -15.15
C GLY A 145 13.32 15.45 -13.64
N SER A 146 12.07 15.49 -13.19
CA SER A 146 11.70 15.16 -11.81
C SER A 146 11.59 13.65 -11.60
N ILE A 147 11.52 13.21 -10.34
CA ILE A 147 11.31 11.81 -9.96
C ILE A 147 10.01 11.21 -10.52
N LEU A 148 9.02 12.07 -10.84
CA LEU A 148 7.70 11.70 -11.37
C LEU A 148 7.55 11.89 -12.89
N ASN A 149 8.58 12.42 -13.56
CA ASN A 149 8.62 12.56 -15.01
C ASN A 149 10.08 12.57 -15.46
N CYS A 150 10.76 11.45 -15.24
CA CYS A 150 12.17 11.31 -15.56
C CYS A 150 12.41 11.31 -17.07
N LYS A 151 13.60 11.73 -17.49
CA LYS A 151 14.04 11.69 -18.88
C LYS A 151 14.92 10.48 -19.14
N GLU A 152 14.85 9.96 -20.37
CA GLU A 152 15.84 9.02 -20.87
C GLU A 152 17.27 9.57 -20.66
N PRO A 153 18.25 8.75 -20.22
CA PRO A 153 18.22 7.29 -20.00
C PRO A 153 18.00 6.87 -18.53
N ALA A 154 17.24 7.63 -17.73
CA ALA A 154 17.00 7.28 -16.32
C ALA A 154 16.39 5.88 -16.14
N ALA A 155 16.85 5.16 -15.12
CA ALA A 155 16.38 3.80 -14.83
C ALA A 155 15.04 3.80 -14.08
N VAL A 156 14.10 2.94 -14.51
CA VAL A 156 12.68 2.92 -14.08
C VAL A 156 12.19 1.56 -13.57
N ALA A 157 13.11 0.67 -13.18
CA ALA A 157 12.81 -0.72 -12.83
C ALA A 157 11.95 -0.86 -11.56
N SER A 158 12.26 -0.09 -10.53
CA SER A 158 11.60 -0.11 -9.22
C SER A 158 10.69 1.11 -9.00
N ARG A 159 10.11 1.64 -10.08
CA ARG A 159 9.23 2.83 -10.08
C ARG A 159 8.06 2.78 -9.09
N HIS A 160 7.59 1.57 -8.73
CA HIS A 160 6.52 1.38 -7.74
C HIS A 160 6.88 1.93 -6.36
N LEU A 161 8.19 1.99 -6.01
CA LEU A 161 8.66 2.54 -4.75
C LEU A 161 8.30 4.03 -4.60
N ILE A 162 8.17 4.76 -5.70
CA ILE A 162 7.74 6.16 -5.70
C ILE A 162 6.27 6.27 -6.10
N GLY A 163 5.90 5.56 -7.17
CA GLY A 163 4.59 5.63 -7.77
C GLY A 163 3.42 5.27 -6.84
N HIS A 164 3.63 4.38 -5.87
CA HIS A 164 2.60 4.01 -4.89
C HIS A 164 2.29 5.08 -3.84
N PHE A 165 3.15 6.10 -3.68
CA PHE A 165 2.88 7.21 -2.78
C PHE A 165 1.88 8.22 -3.36
N LEU A 166 1.63 8.22 -4.68
CA LEU A 166 0.79 9.21 -5.35
C LEU A 166 -0.64 9.25 -4.79
N PRO A 167 -1.33 8.12 -4.59
CA PRO A 167 -2.67 8.15 -4.00
C PRO A 167 -2.69 8.75 -2.59
N SER A 168 -1.76 8.35 -1.71
CA SER A 168 -1.64 8.94 -0.38
C SER A 168 -1.33 10.44 -0.43
N ALA A 169 -0.47 10.90 -1.35
CA ALA A 169 -0.18 12.32 -1.53
C ALA A 169 -1.42 13.12 -1.97
N ILE A 170 -2.16 12.60 -2.96
CA ILE A 170 -3.37 13.22 -3.48
C ILE A 170 -4.50 13.22 -2.45
N PHE A 171 -4.66 12.12 -1.69
CA PHE A 171 -5.64 12.06 -0.61
C PHE A 171 -5.33 13.08 0.49
N GLY A 172 -4.06 13.21 0.88
CA GLY A 172 -3.64 14.24 1.83
C GLY A 172 -3.94 15.66 1.33
N ALA A 173 -3.76 15.93 0.03
CA ALA A 173 -4.13 17.21 -0.56
C ALA A 173 -5.65 17.42 -0.59
N LEU A 174 -6.43 16.39 -0.93
CA LEU A 174 -7.89 16.49 -1.05
C LEU A 174 -8.64 16.43 0.28
N ALA A 175 -7.99 16.06 1.39
CA ALA A 175 -8.64 15.93 2.70
C ALA A 175 -9.45 17.17 3.13
N PRO A 176 -8.97 18.42 2.94
CA PRO A 176 -9.77 19.61 3.27
C PRO A 176 -11.01 19.79 2.37
N ALA A 177 -10.99 19.27 1.14
CA ALA A 177 -12.10 19.34 0.19
C ALA A 177 -13.11 18.19 0.37
N LEU A 178 -12.66 17.09 0.98
CA LEU A 178 -13.41 15.84 1.17
C LEU A 178 -13.32 15.35 2.63
N PRO A 179 -13.69 16.19 3.62
CA PRO A 179 -13.64 15.78 5.02
C PRO A 179 -14.57 14.58 5.25
N GLY A 180 -14.16 13.60 6.05
CA GLY A 180 -15.01 12.44 6.34
C GLY A 180 -15.08 11.40 5.22
N LYS A 181 -14.30 11.50 4.14
CA LYS A 181 -14.42 10.61 2.97
C LYS A 181 -13.16 9.84 2.59
N LEU A 182 -11.99 10.40 2.88
CA LEU A 182 -10.72 9.82 2.46
C LEU A 182 -10.13 8.90 3.52
N MET A 183 -9.22 8.02 3.10
CA MET A 183 -8.44 7.19 4.02
C MET A 183 -7.16 7.91 4.43
N ALA A 184 -6.63 7.55 5.60
CA ALA A 184 -5.31 7.97 6.05
C ALA A 184 -4.19 7.39 5.18
N GLY A 185 -2.94 7.82 5.44
CA GLY A 185 -1.78 7.31 4.71
C GLY A 185 -1.62 5.81 4.89
N SER A 186 -1.32 5.10 3.80
CA SER A 186 -1.07 3.66 3.83
C SER A 186 0.42 3.35 3.96
N ALA A 187 0.72 2.07 4.19
CA ALA A 187 2.06 1.50 4.24
C ALA A 187 2.95 1.81 3.02
N ASP A 188 2.35 2.21 1.89
CA ASP A 188 2.95 2.51 0.58
C ASP A 188 4.48 2.73 0.64
N PRO A 189 5.26 2.00 -0.17
CA PRO A 189 4.89 1.10 -1.25
C PRO A 189 4.75 -0.36 -0.81
N ILE A 190 4.16 -1.21 -1.64
CA ILE A 190 4.32 -2.67 -1.58
C ILE A 190 5.81 -3.01 -1.69
N TRP A 191 6.32 -3.85 -0.77
CA TRP A 191 7.72 -4.25 -0.74
C TRP A 191 7.97 -5.44 -1.66
N LEU A 192 8.74 -5.22 -2.72
CA LEU A 192 9.17 -6.26 -3.65
C LEU A 192 10.55 -6.77 -3.21
N ASN A 193 10.64 -8.06 -2.89
CA ASN A 193 11.88 -8.66 -2.41
C ASN A 193 12.29 -9.80 -3.34
N ILE A 194 13.52 -9.78 -3.83
CA ILE A 194 14.03 -10.82 -4.71
C ILE A 194 15.04 -11.67 -3.97
N TYR A 195 14.71 -12.96 -3.80
CA TYR A 195 15.61 -13.95 -3.24
C TYR A 195 16.30 -14.72 -4.35
N ARG A 196 17.58 -15.01 -4.17
CA ARG A 196 18.38 -15.82 -5.10
C ARG A 196 19.21 -16.83 -4.33
N GLY A 197 19.39 -18.01 -4.90
CA GLY A 197 20.21 -19.06 -4.30
C GLY A 197 20.32 -20.26 -5.23
N MET A 198 20.79 -21.37 -4.69
CA MET A 198 21.02 -22.62 -5.41
C MET A 198 20.15 -23.74 -4.83
N TRP A 199 19.51 -24.53 -5.70
CA TRP A 199 18.74 -25.69 -5.29
C TRP A 199 19.66 -26.80 -4.74
N PRO A 200 19.53 -27.24 -3.48
CA PRO A 200 20.46 -28.20 -2.88
C PRO A 200 20.51 -29.55 -3.61
N GLN A 201 19.37 -30.01 -4.14
CA GLN A 201 19.26 -31.32 -4.78
C GLN A 201 19.80 -31.34 -6.20
N THR A 202 19.79 -30.20 -6.90
CA THR A 202 20.12 -30.14 -8.33
C THR A 202 21.31 -29.26 -8.67
N GLY A 203 21.77 -28.43 -7.73
CA GLY A 203 22.80 -27.43 -7.97
C GLY A 203 22.41 -26.39 -9.03
N LYS A 204 21.10 -26.21 -9.31
CA LYS A 204 20.61 -25.21 -10.26
C LYS A 204 20.34 -23.86 -9.59
N PRO A 205 20.59 -22.73 -10.26
CA PRO A 205 20.21 -21.42 -9.73
C PRO A 205 18.70 -21.29 -9.60
N SER A 206 18.28 -20.49 -8.62
CA SER A 206 16.89 -20.17 -8.33
C SER A 206 16.74 -18.67 -8.09
N GLN A 207 15.58 -18.12 -8.45
CA GLN A 207 15.19 -16.77 -8.12
C GLN A 207 13.70 -16.75 -7.87
N VAL A 208 13.26 -16.13 -6.77
CA VAL A 208 11.84 -15.87 -6.51
C VAL A 208 11.64 -14.41 -6.12
N THR A 209 10.57 -13.82 -6.62
CA THR A 209 10.12 -12.49 -6.20
C THR A 209 8.95 -12.64 -5.24
N VAL A 210 9.08 -12.06 -4.05
CA VAL A 210 8.06 -12.12 -3.00
C VAL A 210 7.60 -10.70 -2.69
N PHE A 211 6.28 -10.49 -2.78
CA PHE A 211 5.64 -9.25 -2.39
C PHE A 211 5.21 -9.33 -0.94
N LEU A 212 5.62 -8.35 -0.14
CA LEU A 212 5.18 -8.16 1.23
C LEU A 212 4.40 -6.85 1.32
N VAL A 213 3.30 -6.88 2.07
CA VAL A 213 2.33 -5.78 2.11
C VAL A 213 2.11 -5.35 3.55
N GLY A 214 2.18 -4.04 3.76
CA GLY A 214 1.84 -3.43 5.04
C GLY A 214 0.35 -3.14 5.17
N GLY A 215 0.00 -2.37 6.18
CA GLY A 215 -1.39 -1.97 6.43
C GLY A 215 -1.87 -0.80 5.57
N THR A 216 -3.14 -0.81 5.20
CA THR A 216 -3.79 0.35 4.57
C THR A 216 -4.21 1.38 5.62
N GLY A 217 -4.36 2.65 5.27
CA GLY A 217 -4.80 3.68 6.20
C GLY A 217 -6.23 3.45 6.73
N GLY A 218 -6.48 3.92 7.96
CA GLY A 218 -7.82 3.98 8.54
C GLY A 218 -8.76 4.80 7.65
N ARG A 219 -10.02 4.38 7.56
CA ARG A 219 -11.05 5.03 6.74
C ARG A 219 -12.01 5.77 7.65
N ALA A 220 -12.69 6.78 7.11
CA ALA A 220 -13.65 7.59 7.85
C ALA A 220 -14.81 6.84 8.52
N VAL A 221 -15.02 5.57 8.14
CA VAL A 221 -16.11 4.73 8.65
C VAL A 221 -15.67 3.34 9.11
N LYS A 222 -14.41 2.96 8.89
CA LYS A 222 -13.91 1.59 9.11
C LYS A 222 -12.39 1.58 9.31
N ASP A 223 -11.90 0.63 10.08
CA ASP A 223 -10.46 0.38 10.21
C ASP A 223 -9.80 0.09 8.86
N GLY A 224 -8.50 0.37 8.78
CA GLY A 224 -7.66 -0.02 7.66
C GLY A 224 -7.55 -1.54 7.58
N LEU A 225 -7.48 -2.04 6.35
CA LEU A 225 -7.23 -3.45 6.08
C LEU A 225 -5.79 -3.80 6.49
N ASN A 226 -5.66 -4.81 7.34
CA ASN A 226 -4.38 -5.37 7.76
C ASN A 226 -3.69 -6.00 6.56
N THR A 227 -2.40 -5.72 6.38
CA THR A 227 -1.52 -6.45 5.45
C THR A 227 -2.11 -6.63 4.06
N THR A 228 -2.60 -5.53 3.48
CA THR A 228 -3.33 -5.52 2.22
C THR A 228 -2.65 -4.58 1.25
N GLY A 229 -2.35 -5.09 0.04
CA GLY A 229 -1.73 -4.29 -1.00
C GLY A 229 -2.59 -3.09 -1.37
N PHE A 230 -2.01 -1.91 -1.23
CA PHE A 230 -2.53 -0.65 -1.74
C PHE A 230 -1.33 0.12 -2.33
N PRO A 231 -1.53 0.94 -3.37
CA PRO A 231 -2.71 1.06 -4.23
C PRO A 231 -2.89 -0.07 -5.26
N SER A 232 -1.99 -1.05 -5.31
CA SER A 232 -2.09 -2.19 -6.25
C SER A 232 -2.77 -3.40 -5.61
N GLY A 233 -3.69 -4.04 -6.33
CA GLY A 233 -4.37 -5.26 -5.90
C GLY A 233 -3.47 -6.49 -6.00
N VAL A 234 -2.62 -6.71 -4.98
CA VAL A 234 -1.75 -7.88 -4.87
C VAL A 234 -2.21 -8.75 -3.70
N ALA A 235 -2.37 -10.05 -3.95
CA ALA A 235 -2.66 -11.03 -2.92
C ALA A 235 -1.35 -11.59 -2.33
N GLY A 236 -1.37 -11.94 -1.04
CA GLY A 236 -0.25 -12.62 -0.41
C GLY A 236 -0.05 -14.02 -1.01
N VAL A 237 1.19 -14.35 -1.38
CA VAL A 237 1.54 -15.69 -1.88
C VAL A 237 1.59 -16.67 -0.71
N PRO A 238 1.03 -17.89 -0.80
CA PRO A 238 1.18 -18.91 0.24
C PRO A 238 2.66 -19.27 0.49
N ALA A 239 3.03 -19.52 1.74
CA ALA A 239 4.41 -19.88 2.10
C ALA A 239 4.89 -21.11 1.30
N GLU A 240 4.06 -22.16 1.22
CA GLU A 240 4.35 -23.39 0.48
C GLU A 240 4.71 -23.15 -0.99
N VAL A 241 4.07 -22.16 -1.63
CA VAL A 241 4.39 -21.78 -3.02
C VAL A 241 5.77 -21.11 -3.09
N ILE A 242 6.08 -20.19 -2.17
CA ILE A 242 7.39 -19.53 -2.10
C ILE A 242 8.49 -20.58 -1.90
N GLU A 243 8.32 -21.49 -0.95
CA GLU A 243 9.28 -22.54 -0.59
C GLU A 243 9.42 -23.64 -1.66
N THR A 244 8.45 -23.73 -2.57
CA THR A 244 8.52 -24.61 -3.74
C THR A 244 9.34 -23.98 -4.87
N LEU A 245 9.30 -22.65 -5.02
CA LEU A 245 9.94 -21.92 -6.11
C LEU A 245 11.40 -21.53 -5.83
N ALA A 246 11.80 -21.46 -4.56
CA ALA A 246 13.18 -21.18 -4.17
C ALA A 246 13.58 -21.91 -2.88
N PRO A 247 14.89 -22.12 -2.64
CA PRO A 247 15.42 -22.75 -1.44
C PRO A 247 15.41 -21.81 -0.23
N VAL A 248 14.30 -21.09 -0.03
CA VAL A 248 14.02 -20.27 1.15
C VAL A 248 12.89 -20.90 1.96
N VAL A 249 12.82 -20.59 3.25
CA VAL A 249 11.80 -21.04 4.19
C VAL A 249 11.25 -19.82 4.91
N GLN A 250 9.93 -19.70 4.97
CA GLN A 250 9.25 -18.63 5.70
C GLN A 250 9.03 -19.08 7.14
N MET A 251 9.98 -18.74 8.01
CA MET A 251 9.96 -19.11 9.44
C MET A 251 8.83 -18.41 10.21
N GLN A 252 8.46 -17.20 9.78
CA GLN A 252 7.42 -16.41 10.41
C GLN A 252 6.62 -15.63 9.37
N ARG A 253 5.30 -15.55 9.58
CA ARG A 253 4.41 -14.57 8.95
C ARG A 253 3.24 -14.26 9.87
N THR A 254 3.34 -13.18 10.63
CA THR A 254 2.32 -12.76 11.60
C THR A 254 1.92 -11.31 11.39
N LEU A 255 0.76 -10.92 11.89
CA LEU A 255 0.44 -9.50 12.07
C LEU A 255 1.40 -8.91 13.11
N ARG A 256 1.81 -7.66 12.90
CA ARG A 256 2.69 -6.96 13.85
C ARG A 256 1.82 -6.12 14.79
N THR A 257 1.54 -6.63 15.99
CA THR A 257 0.78 -5.93 17.03
C THR A 257 1.27 -4.49 17.22
N ASP A 258 0.35 -3.56 17.47
CA ASP A 258 0.59 -2.11 17.64
C ASP A 258 1.20 -1.38 16.43
N SER A 259 1.29 -2.04 15.27
CA SER A 259 1.89 -1.39 14.10
C SER A 259 0.95 -0.46 13.34
N GLY A 260 -0.36 -0.67 13.45
CA GLY A 260 -1.37 0.20 12.85
C GLY A 260 -1.53 1.48 13.65
N GLY A 261 -1.57 2.63 12.97
CA GLY A 261 -1.73 3.92 13.60
C GLY A 261 -3.07 4.01 14.35
N ALA A 262 -3.02 4.51 15.58
CA ALA A 262 -4.21 4.65 16.41
C ALA A 262 -5.13 5.74 15.86
N GLY A 263 -6.43 5.52 15.98
CA GLY A 263 -7.46 6.50 15.61
C GLY A 263 -8.83 6.02 16.04
N GLN A 264 -9.87 6.84 15.85
CA GLN A 264 -11.24 6.35 15.96
C GLN A 264 -11.41 5.09 15.12
N PHE A 265 -10.84 5.10 13.91
CA PHE A 265 -10.62 3.93 13.08
C PHE A 265 -9.11 3.66 12.94
N ARG A 266 -8.69 2.48 13.37
CA ARG A 266 -7.28 2.06 13.41
C ARG A 266 -6.73 1.89 11.99
N GLY A 267 -5.49 2.29 11.74
CA GLY A 267 -4.77 1.94 10.52
C GLY A 267 -4.49 0.44 10.45
N GLY A 268 -4.47 -0.15 9.27
CA GLY A 268 -4.15 -1.56 9.08
C GLY A 268 -2.78 -1.92 9.68
N LEU A 269 -2.65 -3.13 10.21
CA LEU A 269 -1.40 -3.65 10.74
C LEU A 269 -0.43 -3.98 9.60
N GLY A 270 0.85 -3.79 9.88
CA GLY A 270 1.95 -4.36 9.11
C GLY A 270 2.15 -5.85 9.39
N GLN A 271 3.21 -6.40 8.82
CA GLN A 271 3.59 -7.81 8.95
C GLN A 271 4.90 -7.93 9.72
N ALA A 272 5.06 -9.03 10.45
CA ALA A 272 6.37 -9.54 10.85
C ALA A 272 6.67 -10.78 10.00
N THR A 273 7.77 -10.75 9.25
CA THR A 273 8.18 -11.89 8.43
C THR A 273 9.65 -12.21 8.62
N GLN A 274 9.96 -13.50 8.69
CA GLN A 274 11.33 -13.99 8.78
C GLN A 274 11.56 -15.07 7.72
N MET A 275 12.65 -14.91 6.97
CA MET A 275 13.08 -15.82 5.91
C MET A 275 14.46 -16.36 6.21
N ARG A 276 14.71 -17.62 5.81
CA ARG A 276 16.03 -18.27 5.89
C ARG A 276 16.26 -19.16 4.66
N SER A 277 17.50 -19.43 4.29
CA SER A 277 17.84 -20.46 3.30
C SER A 277 17.68 -21.87 3.87
N ARG A 278 17.15 -22.81 3.07
CA ARG A 278 17.27 -24.26 3.35
C ARG A 278 18.46 -24.92 2.65
N GLY A 279 19.21 -24.17 1.85
CA GLY A 279 20.40 -24.66 1.15
C GLY A 279 21.68 -24.47 1.95
N ALA A 280 22.74 -25.16 1.53
CA ALA A 280 24.07 -25.07 2.13
C ALA A 280 24.98 -24.04 1.43
N ASP A 281 24.52 -23.44 0.33
CA ASP A 281 25.25 -22.42 -0.42
C ASP A 281 24.84 -21.01 0.01
N GLN A 282 25.69 -20.03 -0.34
CA GLN A 282 25.34 -18.62 -0.22
C GLN A 282 24.07 -18.30 -1.00
N TRP A 283 23.29 -17.39 -0.42
CA TRP A 283 22.04 -16.90 -0.98
C TRP A 283 21.99 -15.38 -0.85
N SER A 284 21.07 -14.74 -1.53
CA SER A 284 20.92 -13.28 -1.44
C SER A 284 19.48 -12.82 -1.37
N VAL A 285 19.31 -11.64 -0.79
CA VAL A 285 18.09 -10.85 -0.85
C VAL A 285 18.39 -9.50 -1.49
N SER A 286 17.48 -9.05 -2.34
CA SER A 286 17.43 -7.67 -2.85
C SER A 286 16.09 -7.07 -2.42
N PRO A 287 16.05 -6.34 -1.29
CA PRO A 287 14.81 -5.86 -0.71
C PRO A 287 14.49 -4.44 -1.19
N MET A 288 13.40 -4.27 -1.93
CA MET A 288 12.87 -2.97 -2.32
C MET A 288 11.93 -2.47 -1.22
N VAL A 289 12.54 -1.85 -0.20
CA VAL A 289 11.91 -1.50 1.07
C VAL A 289 11.89 0.01 1.24
N ASP A 290 10.80 0.55 1.80
CA ASP A 290 10.61 1.98 2.12
C ASP A 290 9.80 2.13 3.42
N ARG A 291 9.61 3.36 3.91
CA ARG A 291 9.00 3.68 5.21
C ARG A 291 9.70 3.09 6.43
N THR A 292 11.01 2.93 6.34
CA THR A 292 11.89 2.66 7.48
C THR A 292 12.34 3.94 8.18
N GLN A 293 12.17 5.11 7.55
CA GLN A 293 12.47 6.42 8.13
C GLN A 293 11.24 7.31 8.21
N PHE A 294 10.35 7.28 7.21
CA PHE A 294 9.13 8.09 7.17
C PHE A 294 7.85 7.28 7.41
N VAL A 295 7.08 7.67 8.43
CA VAL A 295 5.83 6.99 8.82
C VAL A 295 4.68 7.24 7.85
N ALA A 296 3.77 6.27 7.76
CA ALA A 296 2.45 6.49 7.16
C ALA A 296 1.62 7.39 8.08
N GLN A 297 1.28 8.60 7.61
CA GLN A 297 0.62 9.62 8.43
C GLN A 297 -0.84 9.27 8.69
N GLY A 298 -1.32 9.59 9.89
CA GLY A 298 -2.74 9.56 10.20
C GLY A 298 -3.51 10.71 9.54
N LEU A 299 -4.83 10.67 9.63
CA LEU A 299 -5.73 11.68 9.05
C LEU A 299 -6.79 12.11 10.06
N GLU A 300 -7.20 13.38 10.02
CA GLU A 300 -8.25 13.96 10.88
C GLU A 300 -8.06 13.65 12.38
N GLY A 301 -6.83 13.73 12.87
CA GLY A 301 -6.50 13.48 14.28
C GLY A 301 -6.03 12.05 14.59
N GLY A 302 -6.00 11.17 13.58
CA GLY A 302 -5.37 9.85 13.71
C GLY A 302 -3.85 9.95 13.84
N GLN A 303 -3.28 8.96 14.51
CA GLN A 303 -1.84 8.81 14.74
C GLN A 303 -1.15 8.08 13.59
N PRO A 304 0.16 8.31 13.38
CA PRO A 304 0.92 7.61 12.35
C PRO A 304 1.04 6.10 12.63
N GLY A 305 1.18 5.31 11.56
CA GLY A 305 1.53 3.90 11.64
C GLY A 305 3.01 3.68 11.95
N ALA A 306 3.34 2.52 12.52
CA ALA A 306 4.72 2.17 12.85
C ALA A 306 5.57 1.97 11.58
N LEU A 307 6.85 2.37 11.66
CA LEU A 307 7.84 2.21 10.59
C LEU A 307 8.06 0.74 10.20
N GLY A 308 8.45 0.52 8.95
CA GLY A 308 8.92 -0.76 8.49
C GLY A 308 10.30 -1.09 9.06
N GLU A 309 10.65 -2.38 9.09
CA GLU A 309 11.98 -2.82 9.47
C GLU A 309 12.56 -3.79 8.44
N PHE A 310 13.86 -3.65 8.17
CA PHE A 310 14.64 -4.63 7.43
C PHE A 310 15.88 -4.98 8.26
N LYS A 311 15.97 -6.25 8.68
CA LYS A 311 17.05 -6.74 9.52
C LYS A 311 17.67 -7.99 8.92
N ILE A 312 18.98 -8.15 9.13
CA ILE A 312 19.73 -9.38 8.83
C ILE A 312 20.38 -9.82 10.14
N ASN A 313 20.11 -11.04 10.59
CA ASN A 313 20.53 -11.56 11.89
C ASN A 313 20.17 -10.61 13.06
N GLY A 314 18.96 -10.02 13.00
CA GLY A 314 18.47 -9.09 14.02
C GLY A 314 19.04 -7.67 13.94
N GLU A 315 20.04 -7.40 13.10
CA GLU A 315 20.62 -6.07 12.93
C GLU A 315 19.97 -5.33 11.76
N SER A 316 19.59 -4.06 11.98
CA SER A 316 19.08 -3.19 10.92
C SER A 316 20.11 -3.02 9.80
N ARG A 317 19.62 -3.06 8.55
CA ARG A 317 20.44 -2.89 7.35
C ARG A 317 19.84 -1.82 6.46
N GLN A 318 20.68 -1.22 5.62
CA GLN A 318 20.22 -0.27 4.61
C GLN A 318 19.34 -1.00 3.58
N PRO A 319 18.14 -0.48 3.27
CA PRO A 319 17.28 -1.09 2.28
C PRO A 319 17.82 -0.87 0.86
N LYS A 320 17.17 -1.49 -0.14
CA LYS A 320 17.39 -1.25 -1.57
C LYS A 320 18.81 -1.59 -2.09
N MET A 321 19.51 -2.50 -1.42
CA MET A 321 20.80 -3.07 -1.85
C MET A 321 20.75 -4.60 -1.94
N VAL A 322 21.69 -5.21 -2.65
CA VAL A 322 21.82 -6.68 -2.70
C VAL A 322 22.71 -7.14 -1.56
N TYR A 323 22.21 -8.07 -0.74
CA TYR A 323 22.97 -8.70 0.33
C TYR A 323 23.19 -10.17 0.02
N TRP A 324 24.45 -10.57 -0.14
CA TRP A 324 24.84 -11.98 -0.16
C TRP A 324 25.13 -12.42 1.27
N MET A 325 24.63 -13.59 1.63
CA MET A 325 24.53 -14.06 3.00
C MET A 325 24.89 -15.54 3.10
N GLU A 326 25.38 -15.92 4.28
CA GLU A 326 25.67 -17.30 4.62
C GLU A 326 24.36 -18.11 4.85
N PRO A 327 24.40 -19.45 4.67
CA PRO A 327 23.22 -20.33 4.78
C PRO A 327 22.39 -20.21 6.06
N ASP A 328 23.04 -19.92 7.18
CA ASP A 328 22.44 -19.84 8.52
C ASP A 328 21.83 -18.47 8.84
N THR A 329 21.99 -17.50 7.94
CA THR A 329 21.49 -16.13 8.12
C THR A 329 19.97 -16.09 8.14
N THR A 330 19.40 -15.22 8.99
CA THR A 330 17.97 -14.86 8.96
C THR A 330 17.77 -13.47 8.38
N VAL A 331 16.67 -13.29 7.66
CA VAL A 331 16.24 -12.01 7.10
C VAL A 331 14.85 -11.68 7.61
N ASP A 332 14.74 -10.57 8.33
CA ASP A 332 13.45 -10.03 8.77
C ASP A 332 13.03 -8.88 7.84
N LEU A 333 11.83 -8.98 7.29
CA LEU A 333 11.21 -7.93 6.49
C LEU A 333 9.84 -7.65 7.07
N ASN A 334 9.73 -6.54 7.79
CA ASN A 334 8.53 -6.19 8.54
C ASN A 334 7.90 -4.93 7.94
N PRO A 335 7.01 -5.06 6.93
CA PRO A 335 6.28 -3.93 6.36
C PRO A 335 5.59 -3.04 7.41
N PRO A 336 5.49 -1.72 7.17
CA PRO A 336 4.89 -0.77 8.11
C PRO A 336 3.37 -0.99 8.27
N GLY A 337 2.80 -0.36 9.30
CA GLY A 337 1.35 -0.20 9.39
C GLY A 337 0.85 1.05 8.65
N GLY A 338 -0.45 1.13 8.42
CA GLY A 338 -1.11 2.33 7.91
C GLY A 338 -1.38 3.33 9.05
N GLY A 339 -1.57 4.61 8.71
CA GLY A 339 -1.99 5.64 9.67
C GLY A 339 -3.45 5.45 10.12
N GLY A 340 -3.76 5.94 11.32
CA GLY A 340 -5.12 5.94 11.86
C GLY A 340 -5.98 7.08 11.31
N TYR A 341 -7.30 6.98 11.51
CA TYR A 341 -8.26 8.01 11.15
C TYR A 341 -9.04 8.47 12.39
N GLY A 342 -9.20 9.78 12.56
CA GLY A 342 -9.95 10.34 13.69
C GLY A 342 -9.17 10.26 15.01
N ALA A 343 -9.59 11.02 16.01
CA ALA A 343 -8.91 11.03 17.31
C ALA A 343 -9.02 9.64 18.01
N PRO A 344 -7.91 9.04 18.50
CA PRO A 344 -7.94 7.72 19.14
C PRO A 344 -8.88 7.62 20.35
N CYS A 345 -9.00 8.68 21.14
CA CYS A 345 -9.89 8.73 22.31
C CYS A 345 -11.38 8.61 21.94
N GLN A 346 -11.75 8.83 20.68
CA GLN A 346 -13.12 8.65 20.17
C GLN A 346 -13.45 7.21 19.77
N ARG A 347 -12.45 6.30 19.73
CA ARG A 347 -12.71 4.88 19.45
C ARG A 347 -13.56 4.27 20.57
N ASP A 348 -14.52 3.43 20.22
CA ASP A 348 -15.31 2.68 21.19
C ASP A 348 -14.38 1.78 22.04
N PRO A 349 -14.38 1.88 23.39
CA PRO A 349 -13.60 0.99 24.24
C PRO A 349 -13.83 -0.51 23.99
N GLN A 350 -15.03 -0.91 23.55
CA GLN A 350 -15.32 -2.30 23.20
C GLN A 350 -14.65 -2.72 21.89
N ALA A 351 -14.50 -1.80 20.93
CA ALA A 351 -13.72 -2.06 19.73
C ALA A 351 -12.22 -2.20 20.06
N VAL A 352 -11.71 -1.41 21.01
CA VAL A 352 -10.33 -1.56 21.51
C VAL A 352 -10.15 -2.90 22.23
N LEU A 353 -11.11 -3.32 23.05
CA LEU A 353 -11.09 -4.65 23.66
C LEU A 353 -11.03 -5.76 22.60
N ALA A 354 -11.83 -5.66 21.54
CA ALA A 354 -11.80 -6.62 20.43
C ALA A 354 -10.43 -6.64 19.72
N ASP A 355 -9.84 -5.47 19.46
CA ASP A 355 -8.47 -5.39 18.91
C ASP A 355 -7.44 -6.06 19.83
N VAL A 356 -7.60 -5.95 21.15
CA VAL A 356 -6.70 -6.60 22.12
C VAL A 356 -6.87 -8.12 22.14
N VAL A 357 -8.11 -8.60 22.09
CA VAL A 357 -8.43 -10.03 22.00
C VAL A 357 -7.87 -10.63 20.70
N ASP A 358 -7.97 -9.92 19.59
CA ASP A 358 -7.44 -10.35 18.29
C ASP A 358 -5.91 -10.18 18.15
N GLY A 359 -5.25 -9.59 19.16
CA GLY A 359 -3.80 -9.33 19.16
C GLY A 359 -3.35 -8.23 18.19
N TYR A 360 -4.28 -7.37 17.76
CA TYR A 360 -4.01 -6.22 16.91
C TYR A 360 -3.38 -5.09 17.69
N VAL A 361 -3.88 -4.88 18.91
CA VAL A 361 -3.40 -3.89 19.88
C VAL A 361 -2.98 -4.64 21.15
N SER A 362 -1.89 -4.24 21.80
CA SER A 362 -1.50 -4.78 23.10
C SER A 362 -2.33 -4.17 24.24
N ILE A 363 -2.33 -4.78 25.44
CA ILE A 363 -2.98 -4.18 26.61
C ILE A 363 -2.34 -2.81 26.92
N GLU A 364 -1.02 -2.72 26.78
CA GLU A 364 -0.25 -1.51 26.96
C GLU A 364 -0.57 -0.47 25.87
N GLY A 365 -0.70 -0.90 24.63
CA GLY A 365 -1.11 -0.07 23.49
C GLY A 365 -2.52 0.48 23.64
N ALA A 366 -3.47 -0.30 24.18
CA ALA A 366 -4.83 0.14 24.46
C ALA A 366 -4.85 1.35 25.41
N ALA A 367 -4.06 1.29 26.48
CA ALA A 367 -3.94 2.38 27.44
C ALA A 367 -3.17 3.57 26.85
N ARG A 368 -2.00 3.32 26.25
CA ARG A 368 -1.11 4.35 25.70
C ARG A 368 -1.76 5.14 24.58
N ASP A 369 -2.40 4.47 23.63
CA ASP A 369 -2.80 5.10 22.37
C ASP A 369 -4.27 5.48 22.34
N TYR A 370 -5.15 4.78 23.06
CA TYR A 370 -6.61 4.99 23.05
C TYR A 370 -7.19 5.44 24.39
N GLY A 371 -6.36 5.49 25.44
CA GLY A 371 -6.79 5.77 26.80
C GLY A 371 -7.72 4.69 27.38
N VAL A 372 -7.68 3.46 26.87
CA VAL A 372 -8.56 2.36 27.29
C VAL A 372 -7.79 1.39 28.17
N VAL A 373 -8.25 1.21 29.40
CA VAL A 373 -7.63 0.30 30.36
C VAL A 373 -8.29 -1.07 30.25
N ILE A 374 -7.52 -2.08 29.83
CA ILE A 374 -7.96 -3.47 29.74
C ILE A 374 -7.38 -4.27 30.90
N ARG A 375 -8.24 -4.97 31.64
CA ARG A 375 -7.84 -5.94 32.67
C ARG A 375 -7.85 -7.33 32.05
N PHE A 376 -6.78 -8.09 32.29
CA PHE A 376 -6.71 -9.50 31.99
C PHE A 376 -6.74 -10.32 33.29
N THR A 377 -7.69 -11.25 33.41
CA THR A 377 -7.89 -12.06 34.63
C THR A 377 -7.47 -13.53 34.45
N GLY A 378 -6.94 -13.90 33.29
CA GLY A 378 -6.41 -15.24 33.02
C GLY A 378 -4.96 -15.40 33.48
N GLU A 379 -4.39 -16.59 33.27
CA GLU A 379 -2.98 -16.83 33.49
C GLU A 379 -2.14 -16.27 32.34
N LEU A 380 -1.16 -15.41 32.64
CA LEU A 380 -0.36 -14.71 31.62
C LEU A 380 0.42 -15.68 30.70
N ASP A 381 0.86 -16.81 31.24
CA ASP A 381 1.66 -17.81 30.52
C ASP A 381 0.81 -18.84 29.76
N SER A 382 -0.52 -18.70 29.79
CA SER A 382 -1.42 -19.58 29.02
C SER A 382 -1.19 -19.41 27.51
N LEU A 383 -1.00 -20.54 26.82
CA LEU A 383 -0.89 -20.61 25.36
C LEU A 383 -2.13 -20.06 24.65
N VAL A 384 -3.30 -20.20 25.26
CA VAL A 384 -4.58 -19.70 24.76
C VAL A 384 -5.14 -18.73 25.78
N ARG A 385 -5.28 -17.47 25.39
CA ARG A 385 -5.94 -16.44 26.19
C ARG A 385 -7.35 -16.24 25.63
N LEU A 386 -8.36 -16.65 26.41
CA LEU A 386 -9.75 -16.62 25.97
C LEU A 386 -10.36 -15.22 26.10
N PRO A 387 -11.27 -14.80 25.20
CA PRO A 387 -11.87 -13.47 25.21
C PRO A 387 -12.51 -13.08 26.55
N GLU A 388 -13.14 -14.03 27.25
CA GLU A 388 -13.80 -13.81 28.54
C GLU A 388 -12.85 -13.40 29.68
N HIS A 389 -11.54 -13.58 29.50
CA HIS A 389 -10.53 -13.14 30.47
C HIS A 389 -10.16 -11.66 30.31
N TYR A 390 -10.66 -10.98 29.28
CA TYR A 390 -10.38 -9.58 29.03
C TYR A 390 -11.62 -8.73 29.31
N ALA A 391 -11.44 -7.62 30.04
CA ALA A 391 -12.53 -6.70 30.32
C ALA A 391 -12.03 -5.25 30.29
N VAL A 392 -12.88 -4.35 29.78
CA VAL A 392 -12.65 -2.90 29.89
C VAL A 392 -12.89 -2.47 31.33
N ASP A 393 -11.91 -1.78 31.93
CA ASP A 393 -12.10 -1.04 33.17
C ASP A 393 -12.68 0.33 32.85
N ALA A 394 -14.01 0.44 32.94
CA ALA A 394 -14.72 1.66 32.54
C ALA A 394 -14.32 2.89 33.37
N ALA A 395 -14.09 2.72 34.68
CA ALA A 395 -13.71 3.84 35.56
C ALA A 395 -12.29 4.33 35.24
N ALA A 396 -11.32 3.41 35.12
CA ALA A 396 -9.96 3.77 34.79
C ALA A 396 -9.83 4.29 33.34
N THR A 397 -10.65 3.79 32.41
CA THR A 397 -10.73 4.31 31.03
C THR A 397 -11.26 5.74 31.00
N GLN A 398 -12.29 6.05 31.79
CA GLN A 398 -12.83 7.42 31.87
C GLN A 398 -11.80 8.38 32.47
N GLU A 399 -11.14 7.97 33.55
CA GLU A 399 -10.07 8.76 34.18
C GLU A 399 -8.90 8.98 33.21
N LEU A 400 -8.43 7.92 32.54
CA LEU A 400 -7.32 8.02 31.60
C LEU A 400 -7.67 8.89 30.39
N ARG A 401 -8.88 8.78 29.81
CA ARG A 401 -9.27 9.65 28.68
C ARG A 401 -9.37 11.12 29.06
N SER A 402 -9.66 11.45 30.32
CA SER A 402 -9.68 12.84 30.78
C SER A 402 -8.32 13.53 30.76
N THR A 403 -7.22 12.77 30.59
CA THR A 403 -5.87 13.32 30.43
C THR A 403 -5.46 13.52 28.97
N PHE A 404 -6.29 13.07 28.01
CA PHE A 404 -6.06 13.24 26.56
C PHE A 404 -6.77 14.47 25.98
N GLU A 405 -7.71 15.07 26.73
CA GLU A 405 -8.37 16.36 26.44
C GLU A 405 -7.52 17.53 26.96
#